data_AF-A0A849H794-F1
#
_entry.id   AF-A0A849H794-F1
#
_cell.length_a   1.000
_cell.length_b   1.000
_cell.length_c   1.000
_cell.angle_alpha   90.00
_cell.angle_beta   90.00
_cell.angle_gamma   90.00
#
_symmetry.space_group_name_H-M   'P 1'
#
loop_
_entity.id
_entity.type
_entity.pdbx_description
1 polymer ?
#
loop_
_entity_poly.entity_id
_entity_poly.type
_entity_poly.pdbx_seq_one_letter_code
_entity_poly.pdbx_strand_id
1 'polypeptide(L)'
;MSGNTSLIAALQALETEALQAVSQAAGPSELEDLRIRYLGRKEGRISGILRGLGGLSPEKRPAVGAEANRVKARVQEALEERISSLSWGAGGQEKGELDLSMPGALPWRGGRHPVTQVIDELWAIFRSMGFTRARGPEVETDWYNFVALNTPLDHPAVDEQDTLYLKNGLVLRTHTSPVQIRTMEAHDPPIRIIAPGMAFRRDTPDATHTPGFLQLEGLVVDEGITFIDFKATLAE
;
A
#
# COMPACT_ATOMS: atom_id res chain seq x y z
N MET A 1 -68.68 19.69 37.29
CA MET A 1 -67.45 18.86 37.33
C MET A 1 -67.19 18.07 36.03
N SER A 2 -68.06 18.09 35.01
CA SER A 2 -67.99 17.18 33.86
C SER A 2 -66.98 17.52 32.73
N GLY A 3 -66.49 18.76 32.61
CA GLY A 3 -65.66 19.18 31.47
C GLY A 3 -64.17 18.80 31.56
N ASN A 4 -63.65 18.60 32.78
CA ASN A 4 -62.20 18.35 33.00
C ASN A 4 -61.81 16.91 32.64
N THR A 5 -62.63 15.95 33.07
CA THR A 5 -62.46 14.52 32.73
C THR A 5 -62.55 14.29 31.22
N SER A 6 -63.36 15.07 30.51
CA SER A 6 -63.56 14.92 29.06
C SER A 6 -62.32 15.31 28.23
N LEU A 7 -61.58 16.34 28.62
CA LEU A 7 -60.40 16.79 27.87
C LEU A 7 -59.17 15.93 28.16
N ILE A 8 -59.01 15.49 29.41
CA ILE A 8 -57.96 14.54 29.80
C ILE A 8 -58.18 13.18 29.12
N ALA A 9 -59.41 12.68 29.10
CA ALA A 9 -59.75 11.45 28.36
C ALA A 9 -59.50 11.58 26.85
N ALA A 10 -59.77 12.74 26.25
CA ALA A 10 -59.47 13.00 24.85
C ALA A 10 -57.96 13.00 24.54
N LEU A 11 -57.13 13.53 25.46
CA LEU A 11 -55.67 13.48 25.34
C LEU A 11 -55.12 12.05 25.45
N GLN A 12 -55.67 11.24 26.35
CA GLN A 12 -55.29 9.83 26.52
C GLN A 12 -55.73 8.95 25.33
N ALA A 13 -56.90 9.23 24.76
CA ALA A 13 -57.34 8.58 23.51
C ALA A 13 -56.41 8.92 22.34
N LEU A 14 -56.00 10.19 22.21
CA LEU A 14 -55.02 10.62 21.21
C LEU A 14 -53.64 10.01 21.41
N GLU A 15 -53.20 9.84 22.66
CA GLU A 15 -51.95 9.15 22.98
C GLU A 15 -51.97 7.71 22.45
N THR A 16 -53.05 6.98 22.73
CA THR A 16 -53.20 5.59 22.30
C THR A 16 -53.25 5.48 20.77
N GLU A 17 -54.01 6.37 20.12
CA GLU A 17 -54.13 6.42 18.65
C GLU A 17 -52.78 6.73 17.99
N ALA A 18 -52.06 7.73 18.51
CA ALA A 18 -50.76 8.13 17.99
C ALA A 18 -49.72 7.02 18.15
N LEU A 19 -49.65 6.37 19.32
CA LEU A 19 -48.73 5.25 19.55
C LEU A 19 -49.01 4.06 18.61
N GLN A 20 -50.29 3.74 18.38
CA GLN A 20 -50.67 2.69 17.43
C GLN A 20 -50.27 3.06 16.00
N ALA A 21 -50.54 4.28 15.56
CA ALA A 21 -50.17 4.74 14.21
C ALA A 21 -48.65 4.77 14.00
N VAL A 22 -47.88 5.21 15.01
CA VAL A 22 -46.41 5.18 14.96
C VAL A 22 -45.88 3.76 14.88
N SER A 23 -46.47 2.80 15.61
CA SER A 23 -46.05 1.39 15.53
C SER A 23 -46.29 0.76 14.15
N GLN A 24 -47.31 1.22 13.42
CA GLN A 24 -47.70 0.69 12.10
C GLN A 24 -46.99 1.38 10.94
N ALA A 25 -46.34 2.52 11.15
CA ALA A 25 -45.66 3.26 10.10
C ALA A 25 -44.52 2.44 9.48
N ALA A 26 -44.52 2.35 8.15
CA ALA A 26 -43.62 1.51 7.36
C ALA A 26 -42.39 2.26 6.85
N GLY A 27 -42.35 3.59 6.95
CA GLY A 27 -41.24 4.37 6.41
C GLY A 27 -41.05 5.77 6.96
N PRO A 28 -39.90 6.41 6.67
CA PRO A 28 -39.57 7.75 7.15
C PRO A 28 -40.58 8.84 6.74
N SER A 29 -41.17 8.73 5.55
CA SER A 29 -42.18 9.68 5.07
C SER A 29 -43.47 9.60 5.90
N GLU A 30 -43.94 8.39 6.21
CA GLU A 30 -45.14 8.19 7.03
C GLU A 30 -44.94 8.68 8.47
N LEU A 31 -43.72 8.50 9.02
CA LEU A 31 -43.39 9.00 10.35
C LEU A 31 -43.36 10.54 10.43
N GLU A 32 -42.91 11.20 9.37
CA GLU A 32 -42.96 12.67 9.29
C GLU A 32 -44.40 13.18 9.17
N ASP A 33 -45.24 12.52 8.38
CA ASP A 33 -46.67 12.84 8.29
C ASP A 33 -47.38 12.67 9.65
N LEU A 34 -47.05 11.62 10.40
CA LEU A 34 -47.56 11.38 11.76
C LEU A 34 -47.06 12.45 12.74
N ARG A 35 -45.78 12.85 12.64
CA ARG A 35 -45.22 13.94 13.46
C ARG A 35 -45.98 15.25 13.23
N ILE A 36 -46.24 15.61 11.98
CA ILE A 36 -47.00 16.82 11.63
C ILE A 36 -48.45 16.70 12.14
N ARG A 37 -49.10 15.56 11.93
CA ARG A 37 -50.51 15.30 12.31
C ARG A 37 -50.77 15.39 13.83
N TYR A 38 -49.86 14.87 14.66
CA TYR A 38 -50.07 14.83 16.11
C TYR A 38 -49.36 15.97 16.86
N LEU A 39 -48.12 16.31 16.48
CA LEU A 39 -47.25 17.27 17.18
C LEU A 39 -47.12 18.64 16.47
N GLY A 40 -47.67 18.79 15.26
CA GLY A 40 -47.59 20.04 14.49
C GLY A 40 -48.09 21.26 15.27
N ARG A 41 -47.41 22.41 15.10
CA ARG A 41 -47.76 23.65 15.82
C ARG A 41 -49.11 24.23 15.36
N LYS A 42 -49.42 24.14 14.06
CA LYS A 42 -50.65 24.69 13.45
C LYS A 42 -51.74 23.65 13.18
N GLU A 43 -51.35 22.42 12.82
CA GLU A 43 -52.27 21.35 12.40
C GLU A 43 -52.28 20.16 13.37
N GLY A 44 -51.39 20.16 14.37
CA GLY A 44 -51.29 19.06 15.32
C GLY A 44 -52.52 18.94 16.20
N ARG A 45 -53.10 17.75 16.26
CA ARG A 45 -54.31 17.47 17.07
C ARG A 45 -54.09 17.78 18.56
N ILE A 46 -52.88 17.53 19.09
CA ILE A 46 -52.55 17.83 20.50
C ILE A 46 -52.43 19.36 20.71
N SER A 47 -51.84 20.09 19.76
CA SER A 47 -51.77 21.56 19.77
C SER A 47 -53.14 22.23 19.53
N GLY A 48 -54.08 21.53 18.89
CA GLY A 48 -55.47 21.95 18.75
C GLY A 48 -56.23 21.97 20.08
N ILE A 49 -56.10 20.91 20.89
CA ILE A 49 -56.69 20.84 22.24
C ILE A 49 -56.12 21.92 23.15
N LEU A 50 -54.81 22.18 23.07
CA LEU A 50 -54.14 23.22 23.83
C LEU A 50 -54.60 24.64 23.47
N ARG A 51 -55.00 24.91 22.22
CA ARG A 51 -55.59 26.21 21.82
C ARG A 51 -56.98 26.44 22.40
N GLY A 52 -57.72 25.37 22.69
CA GLY A 52 -59.02 25.42 23.38
C GLY A 52 -58.94 25.77 24.87
N LEU A 53 -57.73 25.80 25.47
CA LEU A 53 -57.52 26.12 26.90
C LEU A 53 -57.92 27.55 27.30
N GLY A 54 -58.02 28.47 26.32
CA GLY A 54 -58.43 29.85 26.55
C GLY A 54 -59.81 29.98 27.23
N GLY A 55 -60.72 29.02 26.99
CA GLY A 55 -62.08 29.01 27.53
C GLY A 55 -62.25 28.36 28.92
N LEU A 56 -61.19 27.88 29.56
CA LEU A 56 -61.24 27.22 30.87
C LEU A 56 -60.96 28.18 32.04
N SER A 57 -61.54 27.89 33.22
CA SER A 57 -61.25 28.66 34.44
C SER A 57 -59.79 28.50 34.89
N PRO A 58 -59.18 29.53 35.52
CA PRO A 58 -57.75 29.53 35.87
C PRO A 58 -57.30 28.32 36.70
N GLU A 59 -58.18 27.76 37.54
CA GLU A 59 -57.86 26.60 38.39
C GLU A 59 -57.73 25.28 37.60
N LYS A 60 -58.27 25.21 36.38
CA LYS A 60 -58.34 23.97 35.57
C LYS A 60 -57.27 23.87 34.48
N ARG A 61 -56.64 25.00 34.14
CA ARG A 61 -55.59 25.08 33.12
C ARG A 61 -54.31 24.29 33.46
N PRO A 62 -53.85 24.22 34.73
CA PRO A 62 -52.61 23.51 35.06
C PRO A 62 -52.67 21.99 34.81
N ALA A 63 -53.76 21.34 35.19
CA ALA A 63 -53.91 19.88 35.06
C ALA A 63 -53.95 19.41 33.60
N VAL A 64 -54.72 20.11 32.76
CA VAL A 64 -54.82 19.78 31.32
C VAL A 64 -53.53 20.11 30.57
N GLY A 65 -52.83 21.18 30.95
CA GLY A 65 -51.53 21.53 30.40
C GLY A 65 -50.44 20.51 30.73
N ALA A 66 -50.43 20.00 31.96
CA ALA A 66 -49.50 18.95 32.39
C ALA A 66 -49.72 17.64 31.61
N GLU A 67 -50.97 17.20 31.47
CA GLU A 67 -51.30 15.99 30.71
C GLU A 67 -50.93 16.13 29.23
N ALA A 68 -51.21 17.28 28.61
CA ALA A 68 -50.86 17.52 27.22
C ALA A 68 -49.34 17.50 26.97
N ASN A 69 -48.54 18.01 27.91
CA ASN A 69 -47.08 17.94 27.83
C ASN A 69 -46.58 16.49 27.99
N ARG A 70 -47.19 15.70 28.88
CA ARG A 70 -46.89 14.27 29.02
C ARG A 70 -47.15 13.51 27.72
N VAL A 71 -48.33 13.69 27.15
CA VAL A 71 -48.72 13.05 25.88
C VAL A 71 -47.81 13.46 24.73
N LYS A 72 -47.45 14.75 24.64
CA LYS A 72 -46.48 15.22 23.62
C LYS A 72 -45.12 14.54 23.75
N ALA A 73 -44.59 14.45 24.98
CA ALA A 73 -43.31 13.80 25.22
C ALA A 73 -43.35 12.33 24.84
N ARG A 74 -44.42 11.63 25.20
CA ARG A 74 -44.58 10.20 24.91
C ARG A 74 -44.68 9.90 23.41
N VAL A 75 -45.43 10.71 22.67
CA VAL A 75 -45.57 10.57 21.20
C VAL A 75 -44.26 10.92 20.49
N GLN A 76 -43.53 11.93 20.98
CA GLN A 76 -42.20 12.29 20.46
C GLN A 76 -41.19 11.16 20.65
N GLU A 77 -41.14 10.58 21.85
CA GLU A 77 -40.26 9.44 22.17
C GLU A 77 -40.56 8.24 21.27
N ALA A 78 -41.84 7.87 21.10
CA ALA A 78 -42.22 6.76 20.23
C ALA A 78 -41.85 7.00 18.75
N LEU A 79 -41.96 8.24 18.27
CA LEU A 79 -41.52 8.61 16.91
C LEU A 79 -40.01 8.46 16.76
N GLU A 80 -39.23 8.93 17.72
CA GLU A 80 -37.76 8.83 17.72
C GLU A 80 -37.28 7.38 17.78
N GLU A 81 -37.89 6.55 18.63
CA GLU A 81 -37.63 5.11 18.71
C GLU A 81 -37.92 4.41 17.37
N ARG A 82 -39.06 4.73 16.74
CA ARG A 82 -39.45 4.12 15.47
C ARG A 82 -38.54 4.56 14.32
N ILE A 83 -38.18 5.84 14.24
CA ILE A 83 -37.21 6.37 13.26
C ILE A 83 -35.87 5.62 13.39
N SER A 84 -35.40 5.44 14.62
CA SER A 84 -34.15 4.73 14.91
C SER A 84 -34.21 3.25 14.51
N SER A 85 -35.36 2.60 14.72
CA SER A 85 -35.57 1.20 14.32
C SER A 85 -35.58 1.02 12.80
N LEU A 86 -36.16 1.96 12.05
CA LEU A 86 -36.23 1.90 10.59
C LEU A 86 -34.91 2.30 9.92
N SER A 87 -34.14 3.21 10.51
CA SER A 87 -32.83 3.60 9.97
C SER A 87 -31.80 2.47 10.05
N TRP A 88 -31.85 1.66 11.12
CA TRP A 88 -31.03 0.46 11.26
C TRP A 88 -31.44 -0.68 10.30
N GLY A 89 -32.71 -0.74 9.91
CA GLY A 89 -33.21 -1.76 8.97
C GLY A 89 -33.00 -1.43 7.49
N ALA A 90 -32.97 -0.15 7.11
CA ALA A 90 -32.90 0.27 5.70
C ALA A 90 -31.47 0.40 5.14
N GLY A 91 -30.44 0.45 5.99
CA GLY A 91 -29.04 0.59 5.58
C GLY A 91 -28.33 -0.72 5.21
N GLY A 92 -28.96 -1.86 5.49
CA GLY A 92 -28.48 -3.18 5.09
C GLY A 92 -28.87 -3.49 3.65
N GLN A 93 -28.48 -2.65 2.68
CA GLN A 93 -28.43 -3.10 1.29
C GLN A 93 -27.66 -4.42 1.29
N GLU A 94 -28.21 -5.42 0.63
CA GLU A 94 -27.53 -6.65 0.23
C GLU A 94 -26.22 -6.28 -0.48
N LYS A 95 -25.17 -6.01 0.29
CA LYS A 95 -23.81 -6.22 -0.18
C LYS A 95 -23.77 -7.73 -0.35
N GLY A 96 -24.06 -8.20 -1.56
CA GLY A 96 -23.76 -9.58 -1.94
C GLY A 96 -22.41 -9.93 -1.34
N GLU A 97 -22.30 -11.09 -0.69
CA GLU A 97 -21.15 -11.49 0.10
C GLU A 97 -19.87 -11.12 -0.64
N LEU A 98 -19.18 -10.08 -0.15
CA LEU A 98 -17.96 -9.59 -0.77
C LEU A 98 -16.89 -10.65 -0.52
N ASP A 99 -16.49 -11.37 -1.56
CA ASP A 99 -15.39 -12.32 -1.46
C ASP A 99 -14.07 -11.56 -1.24
N LEU A 100 -13.66 -11.50 0.02
CA LEU A 100 -12.41 -10.87 0.46
C LEU A 100 -11.15 -11.63 0.01
N SER A 101 -11.31 -12.84 -0.56
CA SER A 101 -10.20 -13.61 -1.14
C SER A 101 -9.92 -13.25 -2.60
N MET A 102 -10.80 -12.49 -3.26
CA MET A 102 -10.60 -12.09 -4.64
C MET A 102 -9.30 -11.28 -4.80
N PRO A 103 -8.41 -11.66 -5.75
CA PRO A 103 -7.22 -10.88 -6.05
C PRO A 103 -7.61 -9.48 -6.51
N GLY A 104 -7.02 -8.46 -5.86
CA GLY A 104 -7.18 -7.08 -6.30
C GLY A 104 -6.51 -6.83 -7.66
N ALA A 105 -6.93 -5.78 -8.35
CA ALA A 105 -6.24 -5.29 -9.53
C ALA A 105 -4.89 -4.66 -9.14
N LEU A 106 -3.83 -5.47 -9.15
CA LEU A 106 -2.48 -5.04 -8.81
C LEU A 106 -1.73 -4.56 -10.06
N PRO A 107 -0.92 -3.49 -9.96
CA PRO A 107 0.00 -3.13 -11.03
C PRO A 107 1.08 -4.22 -11.18
N TRP A 108 1.62 -4.35 -12.39
CA TRP A 108 2.73 -5.26 -12.64
C TRP A 108 3.96 -4.84 -11.81
N ARG A 109 4.47 -5.77 -10.99
CA ARG A 109 5.78 -5.67 -10.34
C ARG A 109 6.84 -6.34 -11.21
N GLY A 110 7.88 -5.58 -11.60
CA GLY A 110 9.03 -6.15 -12.30
C GLY A 110 9.88 -7.04 -11.39
N GLY A 111 10.78 -7.82 -11.99
CA GLY A 111 11.77 -8.65 -11.30
C GLY A 111 13.19 -8.22 -11.66
N ARG A 112 14.15 -8.43 -10.74
CA ARG A 112 15.58 -8.30 -11.06
C ARG A 112 16.06 -9.54 -11.78
N HIS A 113 16.95 -9.38 -12.76
CA HIS A 113 17.57 -10.52 -13.43
C HIS A 113 18.36 -11.37 -12.42
N PRO A 114 18.31 -12.72 -12.47
CA PRO A 114 19.01 -13.59 -11.50
C PRO A 114 20.50 -13.29 -11.36
N VAL A 115 21.21 -13.06 -12.48
CA VAL A 115 22.63 -12.68 -12.46
C VAL A 115 22.86 -11.36 -11.71
N THR A 116 21.95 -10.39 -11.84
CA THR A 116 22.05 -9.12 -11.08
C THR A 116 21.87 -9.36 -9.59
N GLN A 117 20.96 -10.26 -9.19
CA GLN A 117 20.75 -10.61 -7.79
C GLN A 117 22.02 -11.24 -7.20
N VAL A 118 22.62 -12.22 -7.89
CA VAL A 118 23.89 -12.85 -7.46
C VAL A 118 25.02 -11.82 -7.32
N ILE A 119 25.14 -10.88 -8.25
CA ILE A 119 26.18 -9.84 -8.18
C ILE A 119 25.95 -8.87 -7.03
N ASP A 120 24.69 -8.51 -6.76
CA ASP A 120 24.34 -7.66 -5.63
C ASP A 120 24.60 -8.38 -4.29
N GLU A 121 24.35 -9.69 -4.21
CA GLU A 121 24.66 -10.54 -3.06
C GLU A 121 26.18 -10.64 -2.83
N LEU A 122 26.95 -10.97 -3.86
CA LEU A 122 28.41 -11.00 -3.79
C LEU A 122 28.98 -9.63 -3.38
N TRP A 123 28.44 -8.54 -3.94
CA TRP A 123 28.83 -7.19 -3.52
C TRP A 123 28.56 -6.94 -2.04
N ALA A 124 27.43 -7.39 -1.50
CA ALA A 124 27.12 -7.22 -0.08
C ALA A 124 28.15 -7.90 0.82
N ILE A 125 28.63 -9.09 0.44
CA ILE A 125 29.69 -9.84 1.12
C ILE A 125 31.02 -9.08 1.04
N PHE A 126 31.49 -8.72 -0.15
CA PHE A 126 32.77 -8.02 -0.28
C PHE A 126 32.76 -6.63 0.35
N ARG A 127 31.61 -5.95 0.35
CA ARG A 127 31.44 -4.66 1.02
C ARG A 127 31.62 -4.77 2.53
N SER A 128 31.15 -5.85 3.18
CA SER A 128 31.36 -6.02 4.63
C SER A 128 32.84 -6.19 4.99
N MET A 129 33.64 -6.73 4.06
CA MET A 129 35.10 -6.85 4.16
C MET A 129 35.89 -5.57 3.78
N GLY A 130 35.20 -4.48 3.43
CA GLY A 130 35.82 -3.19 3.10
C GLY A 130 36.26 -3.03 1.64
N PHE A 131 35.79 -3.87 0.73
CA PHE A 131 36.05 -3.70 -0.71
C PHE A 131 35.20 -2.57 -1.30
N THR A 132 35.74 -1.92 -2.33
CA THR A 132 35.03 -0.92 -3.13
C THR A 132 34.69 -1.46 -4.52
N ARG A 133 33.53 -1.11 -5.07
CA ARG A 133 33.15 -1.52 -6.42
C ARG A 133 33.79 -0.60 -7.46
N ALA A 134 34.66 -1.16 -8.30
CA ALA A 134 35.26 -0.50 -9.45
C ALA A 134 34.54 -0.87 -10.76
N ARG A 135 34.60 0.02 -11.74
CA ARG A 135 34.05 -0.19 -13.09
C ARG A 135 35.02 0.35 -14.13
N GLY A 136 35.00 -0.24 -15.31
CA GLY A 136 35.73 0.26 -16.48
C GLY A 136 35.00 -0.08 -17.78
N PRO A 137 35.52 0.38 -18.91
CA PRO A 137 34.90 0.20 -20.21
C PRO A 137 34.87 -1.28 -20.62
N GLU A 138 33.92 -1.64 -21.47
CA GLU A 138 33.79 -3.00 -22.05
C GLU A 138 34.65 -3.16 -23.32
N VAL A 139 34.93 -2.04 -24.00
CA VAL A 139 35.88 -1.97 -25.11
C VAL A 139 37.21 -1.50 -24.55
N GLU A 140 38.25 -2.28 -24.78
CA GLU A 140 39.60 -2.06 -24.26
C GLU A 140 40.66 -2.04 -25.38
N THR A 141 41.88 -1.67 -25.02
CA THR A 141 43.07 -1.85 -25.87
C THR A 141 43.76 -3.16 -25.51
N ASP A 142 44.58 -3.68 -26.43
CA ASP A 142 45.41 -4.87 -26.15
C ASP A 142 46.35 -4.67 -24.96
N TRP A 143 46.78 -3.43 -24.72
CA TRP A 143 47.58 -3.09 -23.54
C TRP A 143 46.87 -3.46 -22.24
N TYR A 144 45.64 -2.95 -22.04
CA TYR A 144 44.91 -3.18 -20.79
C TYR A 144 44.33 -4.59 -20.69
N ASN A 145 43.93 -5.18 -21.81
CA ASN A 145 43.33 -6.52 -21.80
C ASN A 145 44.36 -7.65 -21.74
N PHE A 146 45.61 -7.43 -22.16
CA PHE A 146 46.61 -8.50 -22.22
C PHE A 146 47.98 -8.08 -21.68
N VAL A 147 48.62 -7.09 -22.31
CA VAL A 147 50.06 -6.83 -22.09
C VAL A 147 50.36 -6.39 -20.64
N ALA A 148 49.53 -5.51 -20.07
CA ALA A 148 49.66 -5.06 -18.68
C ALA A 148 49.42 -6.19 -17.65
N LEU A 149 48.76 -7.28 -18.08
CA LEU A 149 48.52 -8.48 -17.28
C LEU A 149 49.56 -9.56 -17.54
N ASN A 150 50.73 -9.18 -18.07
CA ASN A 150 51.81 -10.08 -18.41
C ASN A 150 51.41 -11.17 -19.42
N THR A 151 50.47 -10.85 -20.32
CA THR A 151 50.07 -11.71 -21.44
C THR A 151 50.62 -11.10 -22.74
N PRO A 152 51.73 -11.62 -23.28
CA PRO A 152 52.32 -11.09 -24.50
C PRO A 152 51.43 -11.39 -25.72
N LEU A 153 51.60 -10.63 -26.82
CA LEU A 153 50.71 -10.71 -27.99
C LEU A 153 50.85 -11.99 -28.81
N ASP A 154 51.90 -12.78 -28.59
CA ASP A 154 52.09 -14.11 -29.14
C ASP A 154 51.47 -15.22 -28.28
N HIS A 155 50.81 -14.87 -27.17
CA HIS A 155 50.14 -15.82 -26.30
C HIS A 155 48.80 -16.29 -26.92
N PRO A 156 48.44 -17.59 -26.82
CA PRO A 156 47.21 -18.13 -27.39
C PRO A 156 45.92 -17.40 -26.97
N ALA A 157 45.87 -16.86 -25.75
CA ALA A 157 44.71 -16.11 -25.26
C ALA A 157 44.42 -14.81 -26.04
N VAL A 158 45.36 -14.33 -26.85
CA VAL A 158 45.23 -13.14 -27.71
C VAL A 158 44.67 -13.51 -29.10
N ASP A 159 44.57 -14.81 -29.42
CA ASP A 159 44.13 -15.28 -30.73
C ASP A 159 42.70 -14.80 -31.05
N GLU A 160 42.47 -14.37 -32.29
CA GLU A 160 41.16 -13.94 -32.80
C GLU A 160 40.10 -15.05 -32.79
N GLN A 161 40.51 -16.32 -32.64
CA GLN A 161 39.62 -17.46 -32.45
C GLN A 161 38.91 -17.44 -31.10
N ASP A 162 39.53 -16.87 -30.06
CA ASP A 162 39.00 -16.82 -28.70
C ASP A 162 38.56 -15.40 -28.29
N THR A 163 39.13 -14.38 -28.94
CA THR A 163 38.95 -12.97 -28.61
C THR A 163 38.17 -12.20 -29.67
N LEU A 164 37.25 -11.32 -29.25
CA LEU A 164 36.45 -10.50 -30.15
C LEU A 164 37.10 -9.14 -30.41
N TYR A 165 37.73 -9.02 -31.58
CA TYR A 165 38.32 -7.78 -32.07
C TYR A 165 37.32 -6.91 -32.84
N LEU A 166 37.41 -5.60 -32.64
CA LEU A 166 36.66 -4.57 -33.37
C LEU A 166 37.45 -4.09 -34.59
N LYS A 167 36.74 -3.57 -35.60
CA LYS A 167 37.35 -3.11 -36.86
C LYS A 167 38.43 -2.04 -36.72
N ASN A 168 38.45 -1.31 -35.61
CA ASN A 168 39.42 -0.26 -35.31
C ASN A 168 40.64 -0.75 -34.51
N GLY A 169 40.80 -2.07 -34.34
CA GLY A 169 41.91 -2.66 -33.58
C GLY A 169 41.71 -2.63 -32.06
N LEU A 170 40.53 -2.25 -31.56
CA LEU A 170 40.17 -2.41 -30.16
C LEU A 170 39.60 -3.80 -29.89
N VAL A 171 39.51 -4.19 -28.62
CA VAL A 171 39.04 -5.51 -28.20
C VAL A 171 37.84 -5.39 -27.27
N LEU A 172 36.86 -6.28 -27.40
CA LEU A 172 35.87 -6.48 -26.33
C LEU A 172 36.54 -7.26 -25.21
N ARG A 173 36.59 -6.70 -24.00
CA ARG A 173 37.38 -7.27 -22.91
C ARG A 173 36.98 -8.73 -22.62
N THR A 174 37.98 -9.59 -22.44
CA THR A 174 37.79 -11.04 -22.22
C THR A 174 37.59 -11.42 -20.75
N HIS A 175 37.83 -10.45 -19.87
CA HIS A 175 37.75 -10.51 -18.41
C HIS A 175 37.70 -9.08 -17.84
N THR A 176 37.46 -8.91 -16.55
CA THR A 176 37.36 -7.58 -15.92
C THR A 176 38.68 -7.03 -15.40
N SER A 177 39.78 -7.77 -15.61
CA SER A 177 41.14 -7.40 -15.19
C SER A 177 41.64 -6.04 -15.67
N PRO A 178 41.23 -5.50 -16.85
CA PRO A 178 41.57 -4.13 -17.23
C PRO A 178 41.21 -3.09 -16.16
N VAL A 179 40.12 -3.31 -15.43
CA VAL A 179 39.70 -2.43 -14.33
C VAL A 179 40.71 -2.44 -13.19
N GLN A 180 41.35 -3.58 -12.94
CA GLN A 180 42.39 -3.73 -11.91
C GLN A 180 43.62 -2.90 -12.25
N ILE A 181 44.13 -3.03 -13.48
CA ILE A 181 45.28 -2.24 -13.98
C ILE A 181 44.98 -0.75 -13.88
N ARG A 182 43.84 -0.30 -14.43
CA ARG A 182 43.42 1.10 -14.38
C ARG A 182 43.28 1.63 -12.95
N THR A 183 42.84 0.78 -12.01
CA THR A 183 42.74 1.17 -10.60
C THR A 183 44.11 1.37 -9.98
N MET A 184 45.05 0.45 -10.25
CA MET A 184 46.44 0.53 -9.76
C MET A 184 47.23 1.68 -10.40
N GLU A 185 46.91 2.09 -11.63
CA GLU A 185 47.50 3.29 -12.25
C GLU A 185 46.95 4.59 -11.66
N ALA A 186 45.71 4.57 -11.17
CA ALA A 186 45.03 5.75 -10.65
C ALA A 186 45.19 5.96 -9.13
N HIS A 187 45.57 4.92 -8.39
CA HIS A 187 45.66 4.95 -6.93
C HIS A 187 46.88 4.16 -6.45
N ASP A 188 47.55 4.66 -5.41
CA ASP A 188 48.56 3.92 -4.67
C ASP A 188 47.90 2.91 -3.70
N PRO A 189 48.58 1.81 -3.33
CA PRO A 189 48.14 0.95 -2.23
C PRO A 189 47.90 1.73 -0.91
N PRO A 190 46.94 1.30 -0.06
CA PRO A 190 46.18 0.05 -0.12
C PRO A 190 44.99 0.09 -1.10
N ILE A 191 44.85 -0.96 -1.91
CA ILE A 191 43.74 -1.14 -2.86
C ILE A 191 42.95 -2.39 -2.46
N ARG A 192 41.62 -2.25 -2.34
CA ARG A 192 40.67 -3.37 -2.16
C ARG A 192 39.45 -3.13 -3.01
N ILE A 193 39.37 -3.79 -4.17
CA ILE A 193 38.28 -3.58 -5.11
C ILE A 193 37.66 -4.89 -5.59
N ILE A 194 36.39 -4.81 -5.95
CA ILE A 194 35.77 -5.79 -6.84
C ILE A 194 35.34 -5.10 -8.14
N ALA A 195 35.45 -5.81 -9.25
CA ALA A 195 35.15 -5.30 -10.58
C ALA A 195 34.11 -6.19 -11.29
N PRO A 196 32.81 -6.08 -10.94
CA PRO A 196 31.77 -6.78 -11.67
C PRO A 196 31.47 -6.10 -13.02
N GLY A 197 31.41 -6.88 -14.09
CA GLY A 197 31.10 -6.36 -15.42
C GLY A 197 30.96 -7.44 -16.49
N MET A 198 30.47 -7.04 -17.66
CA MET A 198 30.41 -7.92 -18.82
C MET A 198 31.82 -8.27 -19.32
N ALA A 199 32.05 -9.53 -19.63
CA ALA A 199 33.20 -10.03 -20.35
C ALA A 199 32.71 -10.78 -21.60
N PHE A 200 33.55 -10.81 -22.63
CA PHE A 200 33.18 -11.34 -23.93
C PHE A 200 34.21 -12.34 -24.43
N ARG A 201 33.72 -13.46 -24.96
CA ARG A 201 34.56 -14.50 -25.55
C ARG A 201 33.93 -14.96 -26.86
N ARG A 202 34.77 -15.39 -27.79
CA ARG A 202 34.29 -15.94 -29.07
C ARG A 202 33.88 -17.41 -28.92
N ASP A 203 33.03 -17.69 -27.93
CA ASP A 203 32.53 -19.03 -27.69
C ASP A 203 31.34 -19.33 -28.60
N THR A 204 31.24 -20.58 -29.05
CA THR A 204 30.04 -21.04 -29.76
C THR A 204 28.91 -21.18 -28.76
N PRO A 205 27.75 -20.51 -28.94
CA PRO A 205 26.66 -20.58 -27.97
C PRO A 205 26.16 -22.01 -27.79
N ASP A 206 26.17 -22.49 -26.55
CA ASP A 206 25.63 -23.79 -26.16
C ASP A 206 24.96 -23.71 -24.77
N ALA A 207 24.71 -24.86 -24.13
CA ALA A 207 24.05 -24.89 -22.82
C ALA A 207 24.89 -24.27 -21.68
N THR A 208 26.21 -24.15 -21.86
CA THR A 208 27.19 -23.72 -20.85
C THR A 208 27.99 -22.49 -21.26
N HIS A 209 27.98 -22.11 -22.55
CA HIS A 209 28.77 -21.01 -23.08
C HIS A 209 27.88 -19.94 -23.72
N THR A 210 28.16 -18.68 -23.38
CA THR A 210 27.56 -17.51 -24.01
C THR A 210 28.64 -16.51 -24.40
N PRO A 211 28.57 -15.88 -25.59
CA PRO A 211 29.60 -14.94 -26.05
C PRO A 211 29.78 -13.70 -25.16
N GLY A 212 28.77 -13.38 -24.34
CA GLY A 212 28.84 -12.38 -23.30
C GLY A 212 28.32 -12.98 -22.00
N PHE A 213 29.06 -12.77 -20.93
CA PHE A 213 28.69 -13.20 -19.58
C PHE A 213 29.17 -12.16 -18.57
N LEU A 214 28.61 -12.20 -17.37
CA LEU A 214 28.99 -11.27 -16.32
C LEU A 214 30.03 -11.94 -15.42
N GLN A 215 31.19 -11.31 -15.30
CA GLN A 215 32.30 -11.74 -14.48
C GLN A 215 32.47 -10.77 -13.31
N LEU A 216 32.91 -11.30 -12.15
CA LEU A 216 33.30 -10.51 -10.99
C LEU A 216 34.72 -10.95 -10.62
N GLU A 217 35.63 -9.99 -10.57
CA GLU A 217 36.97 -10.20 -10.04
C GLU A 217 37.21 -9.33 -8.81
N GLY A 218 38.13 -9.77 -7.96
CA GLY A 218 38.60 -9.02 -6.80
C GLY A 218 40.10 -8.77 -6.88
N LEU A 219 40.53 -7.61 -6.40
CA LEU A 219 41.94 -7.24 -6.24
C LEU A 219 42.16 -6.70 -4.84
N VAL A 220 43.19 -7.21 -4.16
CA VAL A 220 43.72 -6.66 -2.92
C VAL A 220 45.22 -6.47 -3.07
N VAL A 221 45.69 -5.24 -2.85
CA VAL A 221 47.12 -4.88 -2.85
C VAL A 221 47.38 -4.02 -1.62
N ASP A 222 48.18 -4.53 -0.70
CA ASP A 222 48.55 -3.86 0.55
C ASP A 222 49.81 -4.51 1.13
N GLU A 223 50.49 -3.85 2.06
CA GLU A 223 51.63 -4.44 2.77
C GLU A 223 51.18 -5.61 3.65
N GLY A 224 51.93 -6.72 3.62
CA GLY A 224 51.65 -7.86 4.48
C GLY A 224 50.50 -8.77 4.05
N ILE A 225 49.90 -8.54 2.87
CA ILE A 225 48.90 -9.46 2.29
C ILE A 225 49.57 -10.78 1.90
N THR A 226 48.97 -11.88 2.32
CA THR A 226 49.49 -13.24 2.10
C THR A 226 48.47 -14.13 1.41
N PHE A 227 48.92 -15.32 1.01
CA PHE A 227 48.03 -16.35 0.49
C PHE A 227 47.00 -16.86 1.53
N ILE A 228 47.29 -16.70 2.83
CA ILE A 228 46.34 -17.06 3.89
C ILE A 228 45.12 -16.15 3.81
N ASP A 229 45.32 -14.85 3.60
CA ASP A 229 44.24 -13.87 3.46
C ASP A 229 43.36 -14.21 2.27
N PHE A 230 43.97 -14.50 1.11
CA PHE A 230 43.24 -14.95 -0.08
C PHE A 230 42.37 -16.19 0.19
N LYS A 231 42.96 -17.21 0.82
CA LYS A 231 42.22 -18.44 1.14
C LYS A 231 41.09 -18.20 2.14
N ALA A 232 41.32 -17.36 3.15
CA ALA A 232 40.32 -17.02 4.16
C ALA A 232 39.14 -16.28 3.53
N THR A 233 39.41 -15.27 2.68
CA THR A 233 38.38 -14.50 1.97
C THR A 233 37.52 -15.36 1.03
N LEU A 234 38.07 -16.40 0.40
CA LEU A 234 37.30 -17.31 -0.46
C LEU A 234 36.53 -18.39 0.29
N ALA A 235 36.86 -18.64 1.56
CA ALA A 235 36.21 -19.68 2.37
C ALA A 235 35.02 -19.15 3.19
N GLU A 236 34.88 -17.83 3.28
CA GLU A 236 33.75 -17.12 3.88
C GLU A 236 32.51 -17.15 2.97
#